data_AF-A0A3P7R153-F1
#
_entry.id   AF-A0A3P7R153-F1
#
_cell.length_a   1.000
_cell.length_b   1.000
_cell.length_c   1.000
_cell.angle_alpha   90.00
_cell.angle_beta   90.00
_cell.angle_gamma   90.00
#
_symmetry.space_group_name_H-M   'P 1'
#
loop_
_entity.id
_entity.type
_entity.pdbx_description
1 polymer ?
#
loop_
_entity_poly.entity_id
_entity_poly.type
_entity_poly.pdbx_seq_one_letter_code
_entity_poly.pdbx_strand_id
1 'polypeptide(L)'
;VDYRPVCLRFGDWDQARASYKPRLYQVCDRSGKLVIEEIANFNQESLDGDDVMLLDTYDQIYVWIGAGASEQEKEGATELAEVF
;
A
#
# COMPACT_ATOMS: atom_id res chain seq x y z
N VAL A 1 -6.57 3.38 13.72
CA VAL A 1 -5.70 2.43 14.44
C VAL A 1 -4.30 3.02 14.45
N ASP A 2 -3.95 3.73 15.52
CA ASP A 2 -2.62 4.37 15.67
C ASP A 2 -1.66 3.28 16.19
N TYR A 3 -0.99 2.57 15.27
CA TYR A 3 0.02 1.57 15.60
C TYR A 3 1.23 2.28 16.19
N ARG A 4 1.22 2.54 17.51
CA ARG A 4 2.39 3.02 18.23
C ARG A 4 3.28 1.83 18.61
N PRO A 5 4.45 1.65 17.99
CA PRO A 5 5.39 0.63 18.40
C PRO A 5 5.87 0.94 19.81
N VAL A 6 6.08 -0.13 20.56
CA VAL A 6 6.47 -0.12 21.96
C VAL A 6 7.79 0.64 22.15
N CYS A 7 7.74 1.71 22.95
CA CYS A 7 8.87 2.40 23.59
C CYS A 7 9.83 3.21 22.69
N LEU A 8 9.30 4.19 21.95
CA LEU A 8 10.08 5.31 21.43
C LEU A 8 9.96 6.52 22.40
N ARG A 9 11.04 7.25 22.67
CA ARG A 9 10.97 8.46 23.53
C ARG A 9 10.19 9.54 22.78
N PHE A 10 9.56 10.47 23.51
CA PHE A 10 8.96 11.65 22.90
C PHE A 10 10.00 12.37 22.02
N GLY A 11 9.81 12.34 20.70
CA GLY A 11 10.71 12.93 19.69
C GLY A 11 11.28 11.94 18.65
N ASP A 12 11.29 10.63 18.93
CA ASP A 12 11.90 9.64 18.03
C ASP A 12 11.00 9.27 16.82
N TRP A 13 9.73 9.71 16.83
CA TRP A 13 8.72 9.44 15.80
C TRP A 13 9.02 10.10 14.45
N ASP A 14 9.54 11.34 14.49
CA ASP A 14 9.92 12.05 13.27
C ASP A 14 11.10 11.38 12.59
N GLN A 15 12.02 10.81 13.37
CA GLN A 15 13.16 10.08 12.86
C GLN A 15 12.75 8.72 12.28
N ALA A 16 11.84 8.00 12.95
CA ALA A 16 11.29 6.74 12.42
C ALA A 16 10.58 6.96 11.08
N ARG A 17 9.69 7.97 10.99
CA ARG A 17 8.99 8.34 9.75
C ARG A 17 9.95 8.77 8.65
N ALA A 18 10.95 9.61 8.96
CA ALA A 18 11.94 10.06 7.99
C ALA A 18 12.83 8.92 7.45
N SER A 19 13.02 7.86 8.24
CA SER A 19 13.80 6.68 7.84
C SER A 19 12.99 5.63 7.08
N TYR A 20 11.66 5.69 7.15
CA TYR A 20 10.80 4.74 6.45
C TYR A 20 10.84 4.98 4.95
N LYS A 21 11.17 3.93 4.19
CA LYS A 21 11.10 3.96 2.73
C LYS A 21 9.70 3.54 2.30
N PRO A 22 8.94 4.38 1.57
CA PRO A 22 7.62 4.00 1.08
C PRO A 22 7.66 2.75 0.22
N ARG A 23 6.59 1.95 0.29
CA ARG A 23 6.44 0.67 -0.43
C ARG A 23 5.16 0.71 -1.26
N LEU A 24 5.28 0.32 -2.52
CA LEU A 24 4.16 0.24 -3.44
C LEU A 24 3.83 -1.23 -3.67
N TYR A 25 2.55 -1.57 -3.63
CA TYR A 25 2.05 -2.90 -3.95
C TYR A 25 1.01 -2.83 -5.07
N GLN A 26 1.03 -3.81 -5.94
CA GLN A 26 0.01 -4.06 -6.95
C GLN A 26 -0.92 -5.17 -6.45
N VAL A 27 -2.22 -4.91 -6.48
CA VAL A 27 -3.28 -5.87 -6.18
C VAL A 27 -3.97 -6.19 -7.50
N CYS A 28 -3.78 -7.41 -7.99
CA CYS A 28 -4.37 -7.87 -9.25
C CYS A 28 -5.09 -9.21 -9.07
N ASP A 29 -6.12 -9.49 -9.86
CA ASP A 29 -6.88 -10.74 -9.83
C ASP A 29 -6.47 -11.76 -10.91
N ARG A 30 -5.27 -11.58 -11.49
CA ARG A 30 -4.76 -12.42 -12.60
C ARG A 30 -4.89 -13.91 -12.28
N SER A 31 -5.52 -14.64 -13.22
CA SER A 31 -5.83 -16.08 -13.11
C SER A 31 -6.98 -16.43 -12.15
N GLY A 32 -7.85 -15.47 -11.82
CA GLY A 32 -9.04 -15.67 -10.98
C GLY A 32 -8.73 -15.75 -9.49
N LYS A 33 -7.53 -15.31 -9.08
CA LYS A 33 -7.10 -15.23 -7.69
C LYS A 33 -6.48 -13.87 -7.44
N LEU A 34 -6.80 -13.29 -6.30
CA LEU A 34 -6.17 -12.06 -5.85
C LEU A 34 -4.69 -12.34 -5.49
N VAL A 35 -3.79 -11.58 -6.11
CA VAL A 35 -2.35 -11.63 -5.90
C VAL A 35 -1.86 -10.22 -5.54
N ILE A 36 -0.93 -10.14 -4.60
CA ILE A 36 -0.32 -8.90 -4.14
C ILE A 36 1.19 -8.98 -4.40
N GLU A 37 1.72 -8.03 -5.15
CA GLU A 37 3.14 -7.98 -5.51
C GLU A 37 3.73 -6.62 -5.12
N GLU A 38 4.91 -6.63 -4.47
CA GLU A 38 5.63 -5.38 -4.17
C GLU A 38 6.38 -4.88 -5.41
N ILE A 39 6.18 -3.62 -5.77
CA ILE A 39 6.90 -2.95 -6.84
C ILE A 39 8.10 -2.18 -6.27
N ALA A 40 9.30 -2.68 -6.56
CA ALA A 40 10.54 -2.03 -6.18
C ALA A 40 10.88 -0.84 -7.10
N ASN A 41 11.48 0.22 -6.53
CA ASN A 41 11.94 1.41 -7.26
C ASN A 41 10.86 2.05 -8.16
N PHE A 42 9.62 2.07 -7.65
CA PHE A 42 8.47 2.56 -8.39
C PHE A 42 8.58 4.04 -8.80
N ASN A 43 7.90 4.37 -9.88
CA ASN A 43 7.68 5.73 -10.37
C ASN A 43 6.20 5.87 -10.79
N GLN A 44 5.82 6.98 -11.43
CA GLN A 44 4.43 7.18 -11.86
C GLN A 44 3.96 6.16 -12.91
N GLU A 45 4.85 5.68 -13.78
CA GLU A 45 4.54 4.65 -14.78
C GLU A 45 4.32 3.26 -14.17
N SER A 46 4.65 3.09 -12.88
CA SER A 46 4.35 1.86 -12.12
C SER A 46 2.88 1.77 -11.68
N LEU A 47 2.08 2.82 -11.88
CA LEU A 47 0.64 2.79 -11.61
C LEU A 47 -0.08 2.12 -12.78
N ASP A 48 -0.46 0.86 -12.61
CA ASP A 48 -1.13 0.08 -13.64
C ASP A 48 -2.61 0.44 -13.72
N GLY A 49 -3.04 0.99 -14.85
CA GLY A 49 -4.42 1.43 -15.11
C GLY A 49 -5.47 0.34 -14.96
N ASP A 50 -5.08 -0.92 -15.06
CA ASP A 50 -5.99 -2.07 -15.03
C ASP A 50 -6.12 -2.71 -13.64
N ASP A 51 -5.32 -2.31 -12.64
CA ASP A 51 -5.27 -2.91 -11.31
C ASP A 51 -5.43 -1.87 -10.18
N VAL A 52 -5.40 -2.32 -8.92
CA VAL A 52 -5.37 -1.43 -7.73
C VAL A 52 -3.97 -1.38 -7.15
N MET A 53 -3.52 -0.19 -6.74
CA MET A 53 -2.20 0.03 -6.14
C MET A 53 -2.33 0.49 -4.69
N LEU A 54 -1.53 -0.09 -3.79
CA LEU A 54 -1.43 0.31 -2.38
C LEU A 54 -0.06 0.95 -2.11
N LEU A 55 -0.05 2.21 -1.67
CA LEU A 55 1.16 2.92 -1.28
C LEU A 55 1.21 3.09 0.24
N ASP A 56 2.12 2.36 0.87
CA ASP A 56 2.41 2.47 2.30
C ASP A 56 3.48 3.55 2.55
N THR A 57 3.11 4.59 3.28
CA THR A 57 3.98 5.72 3.65
C THR A 57 4.28 5.79 5.14
N TYR A 58 4.24 4.66 5.87
CA TYR A 58 4.42 4.52 7.33
C TYR A 58 3.17 4.86 8.15
N ASP A 59 2.68 6.09 8.04
CA ASP A 59 1.56 6.58 8.85
C ASP A 59 0.21 6.50 8.13
N GLN A 60 0.24 6.33 6.81
CA GLN A 60 -0.90 6.35 5.93
C GLN A 60 -0.72 5.31 4.83
N ILE A 61 -1.82 4.64 4.48
CA ILE A 61 -1.93 3.79 3.30
C ILE A 61 -2.80 4.54 2.29
N TYR A 62 -2.28 4.74 1.08
CA TYR A 62 -3.04 5.29 -0.03
C TYR A 62 -3.48 4.18 -0.96
N VAL A 63 -4.76 4.17 -1.30
CA VAL A 63 -5.34 3.24 -2.28
C VAL A 63 -5.57 4.02 -3.57
N TRP A 64 -4.88 3.61 -4.64
CA TRP A 64 -5.09 4.15 -5.98
C TRP A 64 -5.84 3.10 -6.81
N ILE A 65 -6.99 3.49 -7.35
CA ILE A 65 -7.88 2.59 -8.09
C ILE A 65 -7.70 2.85 -9.58
N GLY A 66 -7.19 1.85 -10.31
CA GLY A 66 -7.09 1.89 -11.76
C GLY A 66 -8.46 2.00 -12.42
N ALA A 67 -8.51 2.66 -13.58
CA ALA A 67 -9.75 2.82 -14.34
C ALA A 67 -10.31 1.48 -14.86
N GLY A 68 -9.42 0.51 -15.11
CA GLY A 68 -9.74 -0.85 -15.54
C GLY A 68 -9.89 -1.85 -14.38
N ALA A 69 -9.62 -1.44 -13.13
CA ALA A 69 -9.62 -2.32 -11.97
C ALA A 69 -10.97 -3.02 -11.78
N SER A 70 -10.90 -4.31 -11.48
CA SER A 70 -12.05 -5.16 -11.23
C SER A 70 -12.66 -4.87 -9.85
N GLU A 71 -13.94 -5.24 -9.65
CA GLU A 71 -14.56 -5.10 -8.33
C GLU A 71 -13.90 -6.01 -7.29
N GLN A 72 -13.42 -7.19 -7.70
CA GLN A 72 -12.73 -8.12 -6.82
C GLN A 72 -11.41 -7.52 -6.30
N GLU A 73 -10.70 -6.78 -7.15
CA GLU A 73 -9.47 -6.08 -6.77
C GLU A 73 -9.75 -4.91 -5.82
N LYS A 74 -10.82 -4.15 -6.07
CA LYS A 74 -11.21 -3.02 -5.21
C LYS A 74 -11.62 -3.49 -3.81
N GLU A 75 -12.45 -4.52 -3.72
CA GLU A 75 -12.87 -5.12 -2.45
C GLU A 75 -11.65 -5.69 -1.71
N GLY A 76 -10.83 -6.50 -2.40
CA GLY A 76 -9.63 -7.07 -1.81
C GLY A 76 -8.62 -6.03 -1.33
N ALA A 77 -8.40 -4.96 -2.11
CA ALA A 77 -7.51 -3.87 -1.73
C ALA A 77 -8.00 -3.10 -0.51
N THR A 78 -9.32 -2.95 -0.35
CA THR A 78 -9.91 -2.30 0.84
C THR A 78 -9.65 -3.14 2.09
N GLU A 79 -9.88 -4.45 2.03
CA GLU A 79 -9.58 -5.36 3.15
C GLU A 79 -8.08 -5.36 3.49
N LEU A 80 -7.22 -5.36 2.47
CA LEU A 80 -5.77 -5.35 2.67
C LEU A 80 -5.28 -4.06 3.30
N ALA A 81 -5.84 -2.91 2.91
CA ALA A 81 -5.46 -1.61 3.47
C ALA A 81 -5.76 -1.48 4.97
N GLU A 82 -6.66 -2.31 5.54
CA GLU A 82 -6.89 -2.36 6.99
C GLU A 82 -5.87 -3.22 7.75
N VAL A 83 -5.12 -4.07 7.04
CA VAL A 83 -4.13 -5.00 7.62
C VAL A 83 -2.72 -4.40 7.61
N PHE A 84 -2.41 -3.53 6.64
CA PHE A 84 -1.16 -2.76 6.59
C PHE A 84 -1.15 -1.64 7.63
#